data_AF-A1RUD3-F1
#
_entry.id   AF-A1RUD3-F1
#
_cell.length_a   1.000
_cell.length_b   1.000
_cell.length_c   1.000
_cell.angle_alpha   90.00
_cell.angle_beta   90.00
_cell.angle_gamma   90.00
#
_symmetry.space_group_name_H-M   'P 1'
#
loop_
_entity.id
_entity.type
_entity.pdbx_description
1 polymer ?
#
loop_
_entity_poly.entity_id
_entity_poly.type
_entity_poly.pdbx_seq_one_letter_code
_entity_poly.pdbx_strand_id
1 'polypeptide(L)'
;MRGVSEVVVSVLLLVVSLVLSVFVVSVFFNVVYSPSQSGMAVEAAKPLCVARAVAVANDGGVAVVYVYNVGGGLCVFDKAYAIYGGVVYPPSNINYTVPPGAVARINTTLRYGPGFIYRLTGPRGEVVEGRP
;
A
#
# COMPACT_ATOMS: atom_id res chain seq x y z
N MET A 1 61.21 8.58 35.28
CA MET A 1 59.80 8.18 35.07
C MET A 1 58.91 9.33 35.54
N ARG A 2 58.56 10.27 34.66
CA ARG A 2 57.61 11.35 35.00
C ARG A 2 56.22 10.76 34.90
N GLY A 3 55.73 10.23 36.02
CA GLY A 3 54.39 9.69 36.13
C GLY A 3 53.37 10.78 35.85
N VAL A 4 52.48 10.53 34.90
CA VAL A 4 51.26 11.32 34.75
C VAL A 4 50.57 11.31 36.12
N SER A 5 50.31 12.50 36.68
CA SER A 5 49.68 12.62 38.00
C SER A 5 48.42 11.76 38.03
N GLU A 6 48.22 11.00 39.10
CA GLU A 6 47.07 10.11 39.32
C GLU A 6 45.74 10.83 39.06
N VAL A 7 45.70 12.13 39.34
CA VAL A 7 44.58 13.03 39.06
C VAL A 7 44.30 13.13 37.56
N VAL A 8 45.34 13.29 36.74
CA VAL A 8 45.22 13.38 35.27
C VAL A 8 44.73 12.05 34.69
N VAL A 9 45.18 10.91 35.25
CA VAL A 9 44.72 9.58 34.83
C VAL A 9 43.25 9.36 35.17
N SER A 10 42.82 9.74 36.37
CA SER A 10 41.42 9.62 36.79
C SER A 10 40.49 10.52 35.95
N VAL A 11 40.91 11.76 35.68
CA VAL A 11 40.15 12.68 34.84
C VAL A 11 40.05 12.14 33.40
N LEU A 12 41.15 11.60 32.85
CA LEU A 12 41.15 11.01 31.52
C LEU A 12 40.20 9.80 31.42
N LEU A 13 40.24 8.90 32.40
CA LEU A 13 39.35 7.73 32.45
C LEU A 13 37.87 8.14 32.55
N LEU A 14 37.57 9.19 33.32
CA LEU A 14 36.22 9.71 33.45
C LEU A 14 35.71 10.30 32.13
N VAL A 15 36.54 11.05 31.42
CA VAL A 15 36.18 11.59 30.09
C VAL A 15 35.96 10.47 29.08
N VAL A 16 36.84 9.46 29.04
CA VAL A 16 36.73 8.34 28.10
C VAL A 16 35.47 7.52 28.36
N SER A 17 35.13 7.24 29.62
CA SER A 17 33.91 6.50 29.96
C SER A 17 32.64 7.26 29.61
N LEU A 18 32.65 8.59 29.75
CA LEU A 18 31.52 9.44 29.37
C LEU A 18 31.33 9.49 27.84
N VAL A 19 32.42 9.57 27.07
CA VAL A 19 32.35 9.53 25.61
C VAL A 19 31.83 8.18 25.11
N LEU A 20 32.31 7.08 25.70
CA LEU A 20 31.86 5.73 25.36
C LEU A 20 30.38 5.52 25.69
N SER A 21 29.90 6.02 26.83
CA SER A 21 28.49 5.86 27.21
C SER A 21 27.57 6.64 26.28
N VAL A 22 27.90 7.90 25.95
CA VAL A 22 27.13 8.70 24.99
C VAL A 22 27.14 8.06 23.60
N PHE A 23 28.27 7.51 23.17
CA PHE A 23 28.39 6.81 21.90
C PHE A 23 27.50 5.56 21.84
N VAL A 24 27.54 4.70 22.87
CA VAL A 24 26.71 3.48 22.94
C VAL A 24 25.23 3.83 22.96
N VAL A 25 24.84 4.83 23.75
CA VAL A 25 23.45 5.30 23.82
C VAL A 25 23.00 5.84 22.46
N SER A 26 23.82 6.64 21.78
CA SER A 26 23.54 7.16 20.44
C SER A 26 23.37 6.04 19.40
N VAL A 27 24.29 5.08 19.37
CA VAL A 27 24.19 3.92 18.46
C VAL A 27 22.96 3.08 18.77
N PHE A 28 22.67 2.82 20.05
CA PHE A 28 21.49 2.06 20.44
C PHE A 28 20.20 2.77 20.00
N PHE A 29 20.06 4.06 20.25
CA PHE A 29 18.90 4.81 19.77
C PHE A 29 18.84 4.88 18.24
N ASN A 30 19.97 5.00 17.55
CA ASN A 30 19.98 5.08 16.10
C ASN A 30 19.80 3.72 15.40
N VAL A 31 20.08 2.60 16.06
CA VAL A 31 19.90 1.25 15.49
C VAL A 31 18.57 0.63 15.92
N VAL A 32 18.19 0.81 17.19
CA VAL A 32 16.99 0.18 17.78
C VAL A 32 15.76 1.08 17.63
N TYR A 33 15.93 2.40 17.75
CA TYR A 33 14.82 3.36 17.74
C TYR A 33 14.75 4.26 16.50
N SER A 34 15.81 4.36 15.70
CA SER A 34 15.67 4.90 14.35
C SER A 34 14.97 3.81 13.55
N PRO A 35 13.74 4.03 13.08
CA PRO A 35 13.19 3.13 12.11
C PRO A 35 14.07 3.32 10.89
N SER A 36 14.95 2.37 10.63
CA SER A 36 15.17 1.94 9.25
C SER A 36 13.78 1.66 8.71
N GLN A 37 13.15 2.70 8.14
CA GLN A 37 11.78 2.68 7.66
C GLN A 37 11.75 1.63 6.55
N SER A 38 11.47 0.41 6.99
CA SER A 38 11.23 -0.73 6.14
C SER A 38 10.14 -0.28 5.19
N GLY A 39 10.29 -0.50 3.88
CA GLY A 39 9.33 0.00 2.87
C GLY A 39 7.86 -0.30 3.19
N MET A 40 7.60 -1.32 4.02
CA MET A 40 6.33 -1.66 4.66
C MET A 40 5.66 -0.49 5.43
N ALA A 41 6.41 0.30 6.20
CA ALA A 41 5.84 1.43 6.97
C ALA A 41 5.50 2.63 6.08
N VAL A 42 6.24 2.81 4.99
CA VAL A 42 5.96 3.84 3.97
C VAL A 42 4.73 3.45 3.13
N GLU A 43 4.53 2.16 2.87
CA GLU A 43 3.28 1.66 2.28
C GLU A 43 2.08 1.80 3.23
N ALA A 44 2.26 1.58 4.53
CA ALA A 44 1.19 1.78 5.53
C ALA A 44 0.77 3.24 5.69
N ALA A 45 1.64 4.21 5.36
CA ALA A 45 1.33 5.64 5.40
C ALA A 45 0.62 6.15 4.13
N LYS A 46 0.62 5.37 3.04
CA LYS A 46 -0.07 5.77 1.82
C LYS A 46 -1.57 5.48 2.02
N PRO A 47 -2.45 6.47 1.83
CA PRO A 47 -3.87 6.24 2.02
C PRO A 47 -4.33 5.09 1.11
N LEU A 48 -4.95 4.08 1.71
CA LEU A 48 -5.33 2.85 1.03
C LEU A 48 -6.42 3.14 0.01
N CYS A 49 -6.30 2.51 -1.17
CA CYS A 49 -7.44 2.39 -2.07
C CYS A 49 -8.43 1.41 -1.45
N VAL A 50 -9.64 1.89 -1.16
CA VAL A 50 -10.76 1.05 -0.75
C VAL A 50 -11.91 1.39 -1.67
N ALA A 51 -12.26 0.46 -2.55
CA ALA A 51 -13.31 0.68 -3.53
C ALA A 51 -14.37 -0.41 -3.44
N ARG A 52 -15.60 -0.05 -3.82
CA ARG A 52 -16.77 -0.92 -3.81
C ARG A 52 -17.46 -0.83 -5.16
N ALA A 53 -17.84 -1.98 -5.74
CA ALA A 53 -18.75 -1.96 -6.87
C ALA A 53 -20.15 -1.57 -6.39
N VAL A 54 -20.70 -0.51 -6.97
CA VAL A 54 -22.03 0.00 -6.61
C VAL A 54 -23.11 -0.64 -7.50
N ALA A 55 -22.77 -0.93 -8.75
CA ALA A 55 -23.65 -1.59 -9.70
C ALA A 55 -22.85 -2.22 -10.84
N VAL A 56 -23.42 -3.25 -11.47
CA VAL A 56 -22.98 -3.74 -12.78
C VAL A 56 -24.17 -3.64 -13.74
N ALA A 57 -24.00 -2.90 -14.84
CA ALA A 57 -25.04 -2.66 -15.82
C ALA A 57 -24.71 -3.34 -17.16
N ASN A 58 -25.76 -3.60 -17.93
CA ASN A 58 -25.66 -4.04 -19.31
C ASN A 58 -25.66 -2.84 -20.26
N ASP A 59 -24.60 -2.69 -21.04
CA ASP A 59 -24.50 -1.71 -22.11
C ASP A 59 -24.22 -2.43 -23.44
N GLY A 60 -25.27 -2.66 -24.23
CA GLY A 60 -25.14 -3.33 -25.53
C GLY A 60 -24.65 -4.79 -25.48
N GLY A 61 -24.90 -5.51 -24.37
CA GLY A 61 -24.43 -6.89 -24.16
C GLY A 61 -23.08 -6.98 -23.45
N VAL A 62 -22.48 -5.83 -23.12
CA VAL A 62 -21.19 -5.71 -22.43
C VAL A 62 -21.41 -5.24 -20.99
N ALA A 63 -20.61 -5.75 -20.06
CA ALA A 63 -20.69 -5.39 -18.66
C ALA A 63 -20.01 -4.03 -18.40
N VAL A 64 -20.73 -3.13 -17.75
CA VAL A 64 -20.22 -1.85 -17.25
C VAL A 64 -20.26 -1.88 -15.73
N VAL A 65 -19.12 -1.65 -15.08
CA VAL A 65 -19.02 -1.70 -13.63
C VAL A 65 -18.94 -0.28 -13.08
N TYR A 66 -19.84 0.07 -12.16
CA TYR A 66 -19.78 1.32 -11.42
C TYR A 66 -19.02 1.08 -10.13
N VAL A 67 -17.96 1.86 -9.91
CA VAL A 67 -17.10 1.71 -8.74
C VAL A 67 -17.08 3.01 -7.95
N TYR A 68 -17.34 2.91 -6.65
CA TYR A 68 -17.21 4.00 -5.69
C TYR A 68 -15.95 3.82 -4.87
N ASN A 69 -15.07 4.83 -4.86
CA ASN A 69 -13.92 4.84 -3.97
C ASN A 69 -14.33 5.41 -2.60
N VAL A 70 -14.45 4.51 -1.62
CA VAL A 70 -14.77 4.83 -0.22
C VAL A 70 -13.53 5.12 0.62
N GLY A 71 -12.33 4.89 0.07
CA GLY A 71 -11.06 5.07 0.75
C GLY A 71 -10.53 6.50 0.64
N GLY A 72 -9.44 6.77 1.35
CA GLY A 72 -8.72 8.05 1.29
C GLY A 72 -7.68 8.12 0.16
N GLY A 73 -7.40 7.01 -0.52
CA GLY A 73 -6.38 6.90 -1.56
C GLY A 73 -6.96 6.80 -2.96
N LEU A 74 -6.24 7.29 -3.97
CA LEU A 74 -6.59 7.08 -5.38
C LEU A 74 -6.65 5.57 -5.68
N CYS A 75 -7.69 5.10 -6.35
CA CYS A 75 -7.78 3.74 -6.87
C CYS A 75 -7.45 3.71 -8.36
N VAL A 76 -6.67 2.73 -8.81
CA VAL A 76 -6.30 2.54 -10.22
C VAL A 76 -6.69 1.12 -10.62
N PHE A 77 -7.36 0.96 -11.75
CA PHE A 77 -7.77 -0.34 -12.30
C PHE A 77 -7.24 -0.49 -13.72
N ASP A 78 -6.55 -1.60 -13.97
CA ASP A 78 -5.89 -1.90 -15.25
C ASP A 78 -6.41 -3.19 -15.93
N LYS A 79 -7.11 -4.04 -15.16
CA LYS A 79 -7.73 -5.27 -15.68
C LYS A 79 -9.14 -5.45 -15.13
N ALA A 80 -9.99 -6.05 -15.96
CA ALA A 80 -11.29 -6.57 -15.57
C ALA A 80 -11.40 -8.04 -15.94
N TYR A 81 -11.97 -8.84 -15.04
CA TYR A 81 -12.21 -10.27 -15.21
C TYR A 81 -13.70 -10.56 -15.06
N ALA A 82 -14.19 -11.50 -15.86
CA ALA A 82 -15.50 -12.10 -15.69
C ALA A 82 -15.33 -13.53 -15.17
N ILE A 83 -16.08 -13.88 -14.13
CA ILE A 83 -16.03 -15.18 -13.48
C ILE A 83 -17.43 -15.79 -13.52
N TYR A 84 -17.56 -17.01 -14.02
CA TYR A 84 -18.84 -17.73 -14.07
C TYR A 84 -18.62 -19.19 -13.72
N GLY A 85 -19.38 -19.70 -12.73
CA GLY A 85 -19.24 -21.08 -12.26
C GLY A 85 -17.84 -21.43 -11.75
N GLY A 86 -17.07 -20.46 -11.26
CA GLY A 86 -15.68 -20.64 -10.81
C GLY A 86 -14.62 -20.55 -11.92
N VAL A 87 -15.02 -20.41 -13.19
CA VAL A 87 -14.11 -20.25 -14.33
C VAL A 87 -13.86 -18.76 -14.58
N VAL A 88 -12.58 -18.39 -14.71
CA VAL A 88 -12.16 -17.04 -15.07
C VAL A 88 -12.04 -16.94 -16.59
N TYR A 89 -12.75 -16.00 -17.19
CA TYR A 89 -12.72 -15.72 -18.63
C TYR A 89 -11.53 -14.82 -18.99
N PRO A 90 -11.15 -14.74 -20.29
CA PRO A 90 -10.09 -13.83 -20.74
C PRO A 90 -10.32 -12.39 -20.24
N PRO A 91 -9.29 -11.74 -19.69
CA PRO A 91 -9.44 -10.41 -19.11
C PRO A 91 -9.66 -9.33 -20.18
N SER A 92 -10.39 -8.30 -19.79
CA SER A 92 -10.45 -7.03 -20.51
C SER A 92 -9.37 -6.09 -19.98
N ASN A 93 -8.60 -5.48 -20.89
CA ASN A 93 -7.67 -4.41 -20.54
C ASN A 93 -8.46 -3.12 -20.37
N ILE A 94 -8.32 -2.49 -19.22
CA ILE A 94 -8.97 -1.22 -18.90
C ILE A 94 -7.91 -0.24 -18.37
N ASN A 95 -8.24 1.04 -18.28
CA ASN A 95 -7.36 2.02 -17.65
C ASN A 95 -8.21 3.11 -17.01
N TYR A 96 -8.54 2.93 -15.73
CA TYR A 96 -9.38 3.85 -14.99
C TYR A 96 -8.75 4.24 -13.68
N THR A 97 -8.92 5.50 -13.32
CA THR A 97 -8.56 6.05 -12.03
C THR A 97 -9.81 6.56 -11.33
N VAL A 98 -9.96 6.26 -10.05
CA VAL A 98 -11.11 6.64 -9.23
C VAL A 98 -10.61 7.41 -8.03
N PRO A 99 -10.75 8.76 -8.01
CA PRO A 99 -10.38 9.58 -6.88
C PRO A 99 -11.18 9.22 -5.60
N PRO A 100 -10.64 9.50 -4.40
CA PRO A 100 -11.38 9.37 -3.15
C PRO A 100 -12.75 10.08 -3.21
N GLY A 101 -13.82 9.41 -2.78
CA GLY A 101 -15.18 9.97 -2.76
C GLY A 101 -15.84 10.08 -4.15
N ALA A 102 -15.22 9.58 -5.21
CA ALA A 102 -15.80 9.60 -6.56
C ALA A 102 -16.38 8.25 -6.98
N VAL A 103 -17.40 8.30 -7.84
CA VAL A 103 -17.92 7.13 -8.56
C VAL A 103 -17.43 7.19 -10.00
N ALA A 104 -16.88 6.09 -10.49
CA ALA A 104 -16.46 5.93 -11.88
C ALA A 104 -17.30 4.89 -12.61
N ARG A 105 -17.62 5.16 -13.88
CA ARG A 105 -18.18 4.20 -14.83
C ARG A 105 -17.03 3.53 -15.57
N ILE A 106 -16.83 2.23 -15.33
CA ILE A 106 -15.76 1.45 -15.94
C ILE A 106 -16.35 0.61 -17.07
N ASN A 107 -16.00 1.00 -18.29
CA ASN A 107 -16.36 0.24 -19.47
C ASN A 107 -15.41 -0.96 -19.58
N THR A 108 -15.97 -2.13 -19.83
CA THR A 108 -15.19 -3.34 -20.09
C THR A 108 -15.45 -3.81 -21.52
N THR A 109 -14.78 -4.88 -21.93
CA THR A 109 -15.12 -5.66 -23.13
C THR A 109 -15.70 -7.02 -22.76
N LEU A 110 -16.08 -7.21 -21.49
CA LEU A 110 -16.57 -8.48 -20.95
C LEU A 110 -18.06 -8.62 -21.26
N ARG A 111 -18.48 -9.83 -21.61
CA ARG A 111 -19.90 -10.14 -21.81
C ARG A 111 -20.69 -9.91 -20.52
N TYR A 112 -21.83 -9.23 -20.63
CA TYR A 112 -22.82 -9.14 -19.56
C TYR A 112 -23.62 -10.44 -19.44
N GLY A 113 -23.85 -10.93 -18.22
CA GLY A 113 -24.74 -12.06 -18.01
C GLY A 113 -25.13 -12.26 -16.55
N PRO A 114 -26.35 -12.79 -16.30
CA PRO A 114 -26.75 -13.18 -14.95
C PRO A 114 -25.85 -14.32 -14.44
N GLY A 115 -25.47 -14.26 -13.16
CA GLY A 115 -24.59 -15.25 -12.53
C GLY A 115 -23.08 -15.01 -12.75
N PHE A 116 -22.69 -14.01 -13.54
CA PHE A 116 -21.31 -13.57 -13.62
C PHE A 116 -20.91 -12.74 -12.39
N ILE A 117 -19.65 -12.88 -11.98
CA ILE A 117 -18.98 -12.00 -11.02
C ILE A 117 -17.92 -11.23 -11.81
N TYR A 118 -17.96 -9.90 -11.73
CA TYR A 118 -17.01 -9.02 -12.39
C TYR A 118 -15.98 -8.54 -11.37
N ARG A 119 -14.72 -8.90 -11.57
CA ARG A 119 -13.61 -8.50 -10.71
C ARG A 119 -12.72 -7.50 -11.44
N LEU A 120 -12.50 -6.34 -10.85
CA LEU A 120 -11.55 -5.34 -11.31
C LEU A 120 -10.29 -5.45 -10.46
N THR A 121 -9.13 -5.36 -11.10
CA THR A 121 -7.84 -5.33 -10.41
C THR A 121 -7.00 -4.14 -10.86
N GLY A 122 -6.05 -3.77 -10.00
CA GLY A 122 -5.08 -2.72 -10.29
C GLY A 122 -3.63 -3.15 -10.02
N PRO A 123 -2.66 -2.35 -10.50
CA PRO A 123 -1.24 -2.67 -10.42
C PRO A 123 -0.68 -2.61 -8.99
N ARG A 124 -1.43 -2.06 -8.02
CA ARG A 124 -1.01 -1.92 -6.62
C ARG A 124 -1.80 -2.85 -5.69
N GLY A 125 -2.44 -3.88 -6.25
CA GLY A 125 -3.27 -4.82 -5.48
C GLY A 125 -4.69 -4.34 -5.22
N GLU A 126 -5.16 -3.31 -5.93
CA GLU A 126 -6.58 -2.93 -5.89
C GLU A 126 -7.45 -4.10 -6.34
N VAL A 127 -8.53 -4.37 -5.62
CA VAL A 127 -9.50 -5.40 -5.99
C VAL A 127 -10.90 -4.90 -5.69
N VAL A 128 -11.80 -5.02 -6.67
CA VAL A 128 -13.22 -4.73 -6.52
C VAL A 128 -14.03 -5.81 -7.21
N GLU A 129 -15.10 -6.26 -6.58
CA GLU A 129 -16.03 -7.22 -7.17
C GLU A 129 -17.44 -6.65 -7.23
N GLY A 130 -18.09 -6.88 -8.37
CA GLY A 130 -19.49 -6.53 -8.62
C GLY A 130 -20.26 -7.70 -9.21
N ARG A 131 -21.56 -7.72 -8.94
CA ARG A 131 -22.52 -8.63 -9.55
C ARG A 131 -23.63 -7.82 -10.22
N PRO A 132 -24.24 -8.33 -11.30
CA PRO A 132 -25.46 -7.78 -11.88
C PRO A 132 -26.60 -7.62 -10.87
#